data_AF-A0A7R9YPM5-F1
#
_entry.id   AF-A0A7R9YPM5-F1
#
_cell.length_a   1.000
_cell.length_b   1.000
_cell.length_c   1.000
_cell.angle_alpha   90.00
_cell.angle_beta   90.00
_cell.angle_gamma   90.00
#
_symmetry.space_group_name_H-M   'P 1'
#
loop_
_entity.id
_entity.type
_entity.pdbx_description
1 polymer ?
#
loop_
_entity_poly.entity_id
_entity_poly.type
_entity_poly.pdbx_seq_one_letter_code
_entity_poly.pdbx_strand_id
1 'polypeptide(L)'
;AAAAHAVCGPFGDGDGVAVGETQSELLLRRTREHNTATRERPWELQPWLAFAEWQLEAAALAGRRAPGAAAYEKQISVLEKALEHHPGSEQLMLALLRSAAHLLDPETLCARWQQVLRKQRGSPALWCEYIRVRLAMFPLFTVQRMQVVYGDALHELALEAARARPDAGSPAGALRLASLEDA
;
A
#
# COMPACT_ATOMS: atom_id res chain seq x y z
N ALA A 1 76.59 24.91 -21.25
CA ALA A 1 75.31 25.36 -21.85
C ALA A 1 74.41 24.13 -21.96
N ALA A 2 73.19 24.06 -21.42
CA ALA A 2 72.35 25.06 -20.79
C ALA A 2 71.53 24.37 -19.66
N ALA A 3 71.36 25.10 -18.56
CA ALA A 3 70.45 24.77 -17.48
C ALA A 3 69.00 25.11 -17.89
N ALA A 4 68.03 24.35 -17.40
CA ALA A 4 66.62 24.72 -17.43
C ALA A 4 66.03 24.58 -16.03
N HIS A 5 66.15 25.67 -15.28
CA HIS A 5 65.34 25.99 -14.11
C HIS A 5 64.07 26.70 -14.65
N ALA A 6 62.87 26.20 -14.33
CA ALA A 6 61.66 27.03 -14.34
C ALA A 6 60.60 26.41 -13.40
N VAL A 7 60.55 26.91 -12.17
CA VAL A 7 59.48 27.77 -11.61
C VAL A 7 58.24 26.97 -11.18
N CYS A 8 58.23 26.66 -9.89
CA CYS A 8 57.03 26.44 -9.10
C CYS A 8 56.32 27.80 -8.93
N GLY A 9 55.06 27.90 -9.33
CA GLY A 9 54.14 28.99 -9.00
C GLY A 9 52.96 28.44 -8.18
N PRO A 10 52.60 29.07 -7.04
CA PRO A 10 51.41 28.72 -6.27
C PRO A 10 50.19 29.57 -6.72
N PHE A 11 49.01 29.29 -6.14
CA PHE A 11 47.69 29.92 -6.36
C PHE A 11 46.94 29.32 -7.56
N GLY A 12 45.85 28.59 -7.34
CA GLY A 12 44.54 29.06 -6.85
C GLY A 12 43.61 28.86 -8.06
N ASP A 13 42.42 28.31 -8.03
CA ASP A 13 41.34 28.27 -7.08
C ASP A 13 40.33 27.26 -7.65
N GLY A 14 39.48 26.70 -6.79
CA GLY A 14 38.12 26.31 -7.16
C GLY A 14 37.97 25.39 -8.37
N ASP A 15 38.16 24.09 -8.16
CA ASP A 15 37.22 23.16 -8.76
C ASP A 15 36.40 22.56 -7.61
N GLY A 16 35.38 23.33 -7.22
CA GLY A 16 34.24 22.79 -6.51
C GLY A 16 33.60 21.78 -7.44
N VAL A 17 34.12 20.56 -7.45
CA VAL A 17 33.46 19.41 -8.03
C VAL A 17 32.14 19.33 -7.28
N ALA A 18 31.07 19.83 -7.90
CA ALA A 18 29.73 19.41 -7.58
C ALA A 18 29.73 17.92 -7.88
N VAL A 19 30.16 17.12 -6.89
CA VAL A 19 30.07 15.68 -6.91
C VAL A 19 28.57 15.45 -6.98
N GLY A 20 28.09 15.19 -8.20
CA GLY A 20 26.72 14.78 -8.42
C GLY A 20 26.46 13.63 -7.47
N GLU A 21 25.42 13.79 -6.64
CA GLU A 21 25.04 12.82 -5.62
C GLU A 21 25.12 11.41 -6.20
N THR A 22 25.94 10.55 -5.59
CA THR A 22 26.05 9.17 -6.05
C THR A 22 24.69 8.50 -5.89
N GLN A 23 24.38 7.52 -6.74
CA GLN A 23 23.10 6.81 -6.66
C GLN A 23 22.83 6.24 -5.24
N SER A 24 23.89 5.78 -4.57
CA SER A 24 23.82 5.31 -3.19
C SER A 24 23.43 6.43 -2.21
N GLU A 25 24.01 7.62 -2.34
CA GLU A 25 23.67 8.78 -1.51
C GLU A 25 22.21 9.22 -1.73
N LEU A 26 21.75 9.24 -2.98
CA LEU A 26 20.36 9.57 -3.32
C LEU A 26 19.37 8.60 -2.68
N LEU A 27 19.68 7.29 -2.75
CA LEU A 27 18.86 6.25 -2.12
C LEU A 27 18.78 6.42 -0.60
N LEU A 28 19.93 6.67 0.04
CA LEU A 28 20.00 6.90 1.48
C LEU A 28 19.27 8.17 1.89
N ARG A 29 19.44 9.28 1.15
CA ARG A 29 18.78 10.57 1.44
C ARG A 29 17.27 10.44 1.35
N ARG A 30 16.73 9.94 0.24
CA ARG A 30 15.28 9.75 0.07
C ARG A 30 14.70 8.79 1.10
N THR A 31 15.42 7.71 1.43
CA THR A 31 14.98 6.80 2.50
C THR A 31 14.90 7.52 3.85
N ARG A 32 15.82 8.44 4.17
CA ARG A 32 15.76 9.26 5.38
C ARG A 32 14.60 10.26 5.35
N GLU A 33 14.34 10.88 4.21
CA GLU A 33 13.22 11.81 4.03
C GLU A 33 11.87 11.12 4.31
N HIS A 34 11.66 9.92 3.74
CA HIS A 34 10.44 9.14 4.01
C HIS A 34 10.33 8.69 5.47
N ASN A 35 11.42 8.23 6.09
CA ASN A 35 11.44 7.88 7.51
C ASN A 35 11.10 9.09 8.40
N THR A 36 11.59 10.28 8.05
CA THR A 36 11.30 11.51 8.78
C THR A 36 9.82 11.88 8.61
N ALA A 37 9.31 11.89 7.39
CA ALA A 37 7.92 12.23 7.08
C ALA A 37 6.92 11.33 7.82
N THR A 38 7.16 10.01 7.85
CA THR A 38 6.30 9.04 8.55
C THR A 38 6.37 9.13 10.08
N ARG A 39 7.48 9.65 10.64
CA ARG A 39 7.63 9.90 12.08
C ARG A 39 7.00 11.21 12.54
N GLU A 40 7.14 12.25 11.74
CA GLU A 40 6.61 13.58 12.06
C GLU A 40 5.10 13.66 11.82
N ARG A 41 4.60 12.95 10.80
CA ARG A 41 3.19 12.99 10.37
C ARG A 41 2.58 11.59 10.30
N PRO A 42 2.58 10.82 11.41
CA PRO A 42 2.08 9.44 11.39
C PRO A 42 0.58 9.32 11.14
N TRP A 43 -0.19 10.40 11.33
CA TRP A 43 -1.63 10.49 11.05
C TRP A 43 -1.95 10.86 9.60
N GLU A 44 -0.95 11.13 8.76
CA GLU A 44 -1.16 11.37 7.34
C GLU A 44 -0.95 10.07 6.55
N LEU A 45 -1.95 9.70 5.76
CA LEU A 45 -1.90 8.46 4.98
C LEU A 45 -0.85 8.52 3.84
N GLN A 46 -0.68 9.68 3.21
CA GLN A 46 0.13 9.82 1.99
C GLN A 46 1.63 9.54 2.19
N PRO A 47 2.30 10.05 3.24
CA PRO A 47 3.69 9.70 3.51
C PRO A 47 3.94 8.19 3.65
N TRP A 48 3.00 7.43 4.22
CA TRP A 48 3.10 5.99 4.37
C TRP A 48 3.03 5.26 3.03
N LEU A 49 2.05 5.60 2.20
CA LEU A 49 1.89 5.00 0.86
C LEU A 49 3.11 5.30 -0.02
N ALA A 50 3.56 6.56 -0.04
CA ALA A 50 4.75 6.95 -0.78
C ALA A 50 6.00 6.21 -0.29
N PHE A 51 6.14 5.99 1.03
CA PHE A 51 7.28 5.25 1.55
C PHE A 51 7.21 3.75 1.20
N ALA A 52 6.02 3.17 1.19
CA ALA A 52 5.82 1.79 0.78
C ALA A 52 6.17 1.59 -0.71
N GLU A 53 5.75 2.50 -1.59
CA GLU A 53 6.11 2.48 -3.02
C GLU A 53 7.62 2.68 -3.23
N TRP A 54 8.23 3.60 -2.48
CA TRP A 54 9.67 3.83 -2.51
C TRP A 54 10.50 2.57 -2.24
N GLN A 55 10.03 1.64 -1.39
CA GLN A 55 10.75 0.37 -1.15
C GLN A 55 10.96 -0.44 -2.45
N LEU A 56 9.98 -0.40 -3.36
CA LEU A 56 10.04 -1.09 -4.63
C LEU A 56 10.88 -0.30 -5.65
N GLU A 57 10.69 1.02 -5.71
CA GLU A 57 11.48 1.90 -6.58
C GLU A 57 12.96 1.88 -6.25
N ALA A 58 13.31 1.92 -4.96
CA ALA A 58 14.69 1.84 -4.49
C ALA A 58 15.36 0.53 -4.93
N ALA A 59 14.62 -0.59 -4.94
CA ALA A 59 15.12 -1.86 -5.43
C ALA A 59 15.39 -1.83 -6.95
N ALA A 60 14.52 -1.17 -7.72
CA ALA A 60 14.71 -1.00 -9.16
C ALA A 60 15.90 -0.08 -9.47
N LEU A 61 16.00 1.05 -8.76
CA LEU A 61 17.13 1.99 -8.85
C LEU A 61 18.46 1.32 -8.49
N ALA A 62 18.48 0.43 -7.51
CA ALA A 62 19.67 -0.37 -7.17
C ALA A 62 20.07 -1.42 -8.24
N GLY A 63 19.51 -1.35 -9.45
CA GLY A 63 19.88 -2.16 -10.61
C GLY A 63 19.14 -3.49 -10.71
N ARG A 64 18.08 -3.73 -9.93
CA ARG A 64 17.28 -4.96 -10.02
C ARG A 64 16.17 -4.79 -11.05
N ARG A 65 16.04 -5.75 -11.98
CA ARG A 65 15.00 -5.73 -13.02
C ARG A 65 13.57 -5.85 -12.46
N ALA A 66 13.42 -6.41 -11.26
CA ALA A 66 12.17 -6.47 -10.51
C ALA A 66 12.46 -6.39 -9.00
N PRO A 67 11.52 -5.88 -8.18
CA PRO A 67 11.64 -5.95 -6.73
C PRO A 67 11.73 -7.39 -6.26
N GLY A 68 12.75 -7.71 -5.46
CA GLY A 68 12.89 -9.04 -4.84
C GLY A 68 12.08 -9.16 -3.56
N ALA A 69 12.06 -10.36 -2.97
CA ALA A 69 11.33 -10.65 -1.73
C ALA A 69 11.63 -9.64 -0.60
N ALA A 70 12.90 -9.31 -0.39
CA ALA A 70 13.33 -8.34 0.62
C ALA A 70 12.73 -6.93 0.45
N ALA A 71 12.37 -6.51 -0.78
CA ALA A 71 11.72 -5.23 -1.01
C ALA A 71 10.24 -5.28 -0.59
N TYR A 72 9.54 -6.38 -0.91
CA TYR A 72 8.17 -6.61 -0.46
C TYR A 72 8.07 -6.80 1.06
N GLU A 73 9.04 -7.47 1.69
CA GLU A 73 9.09 -7.59 3.16
C GLU A 73 9.17 -6.21 3.82
N LYS A 74 10.08 -5.34 3.34
CA LYS A 74 10.18 -3.96 3.83
C LYS A 74 8.90 -3.18 3.58
N GLN A 75 8.32 -3.31 2.40
CA GLN A 75 7.05 -2.66 2.06
C GLN A 75 5.94 -3.08 3.02
N ILE A 76 5.83 -4.38 3.31
CA ILE A 76 4.86 -4.92 4.27
C ILE A 76 5.11 -4.34 5.67
N SER A 77 6.36 -4.30 6.16
CA SER A 77 6.66 -3.72 7.47
C SER A 77 6.26 -2.24 7.57
N VAL A 78 6.47 -1.45 6.52
CA VAL A 78 6.01 -0.05 6.47
C VAL A 78 4.49 0.02 6.52
N LEU A 79 3.79 -0.81 5.76
CA LEU A 79 2.31 -0.82 5.70
C LEU A 79 1.68 -1.33 7.00
N GLU A 80 2.28 -2.33 7.65
CA GLU A 80 1.85 -2.80 8.97
C GLU A 80 1.98 -1.69 10.01
N LYS A 81 3.12 -0.97 10.00
CA LYS A 81 3.31 0.18 10.89
C LYS A 81 2.31 1.30 10.61
N ALA A 82 2.02 1.57 9.34
CA ALA A 82 1.02 2.56 8.95
C ALA A 82 -0.39 2.18 9.45
N LEU A 83 -0.74 0.88 9.42
CA LEU A 83 -2.03 0.37 9.90
C LEU A 83 -2.19 0.48 11.43
N GLU A 84 -1.11 0.55 12.20
CA GLU A 84 -1.20 0.87 13.65
C GLU A 84 -1.77 2.29 13.87
N HIS A 85 -1.45 3.23 12.98
CA HIS A 85 -1.97 4.60 13.02
C HIS A 85 -3.30 4.77 12.27
N HIS A 86 -3.54 3.93 11.27
CA HIS A 86 -4.70 3.99 10.38
C HIS A 86 -5.45 2.65 10.29
N PRO A 87 -6.02 2.14 11.40
CA PRO A 87 -6.55 0.76 11.48
C PRO A 87 -7.76 0.49 10.59
N GLY A 88 -8.41 1.53 10.06
CA GLY A 88 -9.54 1.44 9.13
C GLY A 88 -9.20 1.78 7.68
N SER A 89 -7.94 2.05 7.35
CA SER A 89 -7.57 2.47 5.99
C SER A 89 -7.59 1.29 5.04
N GLU A 90 -8.64 1.26 4.21
CA GLU A 90 -8.81 0.28 3.15
C GLU A 90 -7.63 0.28 2.16
N GLN A 91 -7.11 1.47 1.84
CA GLN A 91 -5.99 1.62 0.91
C GLN A 91 -4.72 0.93 1.42
N LEU A 92 -4.40 1.07 2.71
CA LEU A 92 -3.25 0.40 3.31
C LEU A 92 -3.44 -1.12 3.37
N MET A 93 -4.65 -1.57 3.69
CA MET A 93 -4.97 -3.00 3.71
C MET A 93 -4.82 -3.64 2.33
N LEU A 94 -5.33 -2.97 1.28
CA LEU A 94 -5.19 -3.41 -0.09
C LEU A 94 -3.73 -3.44 -0.54
N ALA A 95 -2.97 -2.38 -0.26
CA ALA A 95 -1.54 -2.33 -0.56
C ALA A 95 -0.81 -3.49 0.14
N LEU A 96 -1.08 -3.73 1.42
CA LEU A 96 -0.44 -4.78 2.21
C LEU A 96 -0.74 -6.18 1.65
N LEU A 97 -2.00 -6.45 1.31
CA LEU A 97 -2.41 -7.74 0.78
C LEU A 97 -1.86 -7.99 -0.62
N ARG A 98 -1.74 -6.95 -1.45
CA ARG A 98 -1.07 -7.03 -2.76
C ARG A 98 0.42 -7.31 -2.61
N SER A 99 1.12 -6.61 -1.71
CA SER A 99 2.53 -6.89 -1.41
C SER A 99 2.74 -8.30 -0.87
N ALA A 100 1.87 -8.75 0.04
CA ALA A 100 1.92 -10.10 0.60
C ALA A 100 1.71 -11.19 -0.47
N ALA A 101 0.98 -10.91 -1.54
CA ALA A 101 0.75 -11.86 -2.62
C ALA A 101 2.03 -12.25 -3.39
N HIS A 102 3.09 -11.45 -3.29
CA HIS A 102 4.39 -11.77 -3.87
C HIS A 102 5.24 -12.71 -3.01
N LEU A 103 4.86 -12.92 -1.75
CA LEU A 103 5.64 -13.68 -0.77
C LEU A 103 4.94 -14.95 -0.28
N LEU A 104 3.61 -14.92 -0.23
CA LEU A 104 2.79 -15.98 0.36
C LEU A 104 2.29 -16.95 -0.71
N ASP A 105 2.18 -18.22 -0.34
CA ASP A 105 1.45 -19.20 -1.13
C ASP A 105 -0.06 -18.88 -1.16
N PRO A 106 -0.82 -19.43 -2.12
CA PRO A 106 -2.23 -19.10 -2.29
C PRO A 106 -3.12 -19.37 -1.06
N GLU A 107 -2.85 -20.42 -0.28
CA GLU A 107 -3.67 -20.76 0.88
C GLU A 107 -3.42 -19.80 2.03
N THR A 108 -2.15 -19.52 2.34
CA THR A 108 -1.76 -18.55 3.36
C THR A 108 -2.25 -17.14 3.00
N LEU A 109 -2.18 -16.77 1.72
CA LEU A 109 -2.72 -15.50 1.23
C LEU A 109 -4.24 -15.43 1.43
N CYS A 110 -4.98 -16.49 1.12
CA CYS A 110 -6.42 -16.56 1.38
C CYS A 110 -6.76 -16.38 2.86
N ALA A 111 -6.04 -17.04 3.76
CA ALA A 111 -6.24 -16.90 5.19
C ALA A 111 -6.01 -15.45 5.67
N ARG A 112 -4.97 -14.80 5.13
CA ARG A 112 -4.66 -13.39 5.43
C ARG A 112 -5.77 -12.44 4.95
N TRP A 113 -6.28 -12.64 3.73
CA TRP A 113 -7.44 -11.90 3.21
C TRP A 113 -8.67 -12.07 4.11
N GLN A 114 -8.99 -13.29 4.51
CA GLN A 114 -10.12 -13.57 5.39
C GLN A 114 -9.97 -12.90 6.77
N GLN A 115 -8.75 -12.80 7.30
CA GLN A 115 -8.50 -12.07 8.55
C GLN A 115 -8.81 -10.57 8.42
N VAL A 116 -8.42 -9.96 7.30
CA VAL A 116 -8.71 -8.55 7.02
C VAL A 116 -10.20 -8.32 6.81
N LEU A 117 -10.85 -9.15 5.99
CA LEU A 117 -12.29 -9.05 5.73
C LEU A 117 -13.13 -9.23 6.99
N ARG A 118 -12.71 -10.10 7.92
CA ARG A 118 -13.38 -10.24 9.23
C ARG A 118 -13.38 -8.97 10.06
N LYS A 119 -12.35 -8.12 9.91
CA LYS A 119 -12.22 -6.82 10.58
C LYS A 119 -12.94 -5.70 9.83
N GLN A 120 -12.95 -5.75 8.50
CA GLN A 120 -13.54 -4.74 7.61
C GLN A 120 -14.61 -5.35 6.69
N ARG A 121 -15.65 -5.93 7.31
CA ARG A 121 -16.68 -6.71 6.61
C ARG A 121 -17.52 -5.90 5.63
N GLY A 122 -17.68 -4.60 5.91
CA GLY A 122 -18.52 -3.69 5.15
C GLY A 122 -17.85 -3.03 3.95
N SER A 123 -16.59 -3.33 3.63
CA SER A 123 -15.87 -2.70 2.52
C SER A 123 -16.14 -3.44 1.19
N PRO A 124 -16.88 -2.85 0.23
CA PRO A 124 -17.11 -3.49 -1.06
C PRO A 124 -15.82 -3.65 -1.86
N ALA A 125 -14.90 -2.69 -1.75
CA ALA A 125 -13.64 -2.72 -2.48
C ALA A 125 -12.72 -3.86 -2.00
N LEU A 126 -12.63 -4.13 -0.69
CA LEU A 126 -11.90 -5.30 -0.19
C LEU A 126 -12.50 -6.61 -0.71
N TRP A 127 -13.84 -6.72 -0.72
CA TRP A 127 -14.51 -7.90 -1.26
C TRP A 127 -14.27 -8.08 -2.76
N CYS A 128 -14.40 -7.02 -3.56
CA CYS A 128 -14.17 -7.05 -5.00
C CYS A 128 -12.74 -7.48 -5.34
N GLU A 129 -11.74 -6.94 -4.64
CA GLU A 129 -10.33 -7.31 -4.83
C GLU A 129 -10.08 -8.77 -4.40
N TYR A 130 -10.64 -9.19 -3.26
CA TYR A 130 -10.52 -10.59 -2.82
C TYR A 130 -11.11 -11.57 -3.84
N ILE A 131 -12.30 -11.27 -4.37
CA ILE A 131 -12.93 -12.07 -5.41
C ILE A 131 -12.02 -12.14 -6.65
N ARG A 132 -11.46 -11.00 -7.09
CA ARG A 132 -10.54 -10.98 -8.23
C ARG A 132 -9.32 -11.86 -8.00
N VAL A 133 -8.71 -11.76 -6.82
CA VAL A 133 -7.57 -12.60 -6.42
C VAL A 133 -7.96 -14.08 -6.45
N ARG A 134 -9.11 -14.44 -5.88
CA ARG A 134 -9.62 -15.82 -5.85
C ARG A 134 -9.90 -16.39 -7.24
N LEU A 135 -10.40 -15.56 -8.17
CA LEU A 135 -10.60 -15.94 -9.56
C LEU A 135 -9.27 -16.19 -10.30
N ALA A 136 -8.22 -15.46 -9.96
CA ALA A 136 -6.88 -15.63 -10.54
C ALA A 136 -6.08 -16.79 -9.93
N MET A 137 -6.48 -17.31 -8.76
CA MET A 137 -5.82 -18.42 -8.08
C MET A 137 -6.23 -19.79 -8.65
N PHE A 138 -5.70 -20.13 -9.82
CA PHE A 138 -5.99 -21.40 -10.50
C PHE A 138 -5.94 -22.65 -9.60
N PRO A 139 -4.94 -22.84 -8.70
CA PRO A 139 -4.86 -24.06 -7.90
C PRO A 139 -6.01 -24.24 -6.89
N LEU A 140 -6.63 -23.14 -6.46
CA LEU A 140 -7.67 -23.15 -5.42
C LEU A 140 -9.07 -22.89 -5.99
N PHE A 141 -9.16 -22.60 -7.28
CA PHE A 141 -10.40 -22.22 -7.94
C PHE A 141 -11.32 -23.43 -8.14
N THR A 142 -12.52 -23.33 -7.56
CA THR A 142 -13.66 -24.16 -7.94
C THR A 142 -14.91 -23.29 -7.94
N VAL A 143 -15.88 -23.61 -8.81
CA VAL A 143 -17.16 -22.87 -8.88
C VAL A 143 -17.86 -22.89 -7.53
N GLN A 144 -17.90 -24.03 -6.85
CA GLN A 144 -18.51 -24.17 -5.53
C GLN A 144 -17.85 -23.27 -4.48
N ARG A 145 -16.50 -23.23 -4.44
CA ARG A 145 -15.78 -22.33 -3.52
C ARG A 145 -16.02 -20.87 -3.84
N MET A 146 -16.19 -20.51 -5.11
CA MET A 146 -16.50 -19.13 -5.50
C MET A 146 -17.93 -18.74 -5.13
N GLN A 147 -18.91 -19.64 -5.30
CA GLN A 147 -20.28 -19.39 -4.86
C GLN A 147 -20.35 -19.05 -3.37
N VAL A 148 -19.60 -19.76 -2.52
CA VAL A 148 -19.49 -19.44 -1.08
C VAL A 148 -18.93 -18.03 -0.88
N VAL A 149 -17.83 -17.67 -1.55
CA VAL A 149 -17.23 -16.33 -1.42
C VAL A 149 -18.19 -15.21 -1.83
N TYR A 150 -18.90 -15.37 -2.95
CA TYR A 150 -19.89 -14.40 -3.38
C TYR A 150 -21.06 -14.30 -2.39
N GLY A 151 -21.52 -15.45 -1.87
CA GLY A 151 -22.55 -15.49 -0.84
C GLY A 151 -22.14 -14.75 0.43
N ASP A 152 -20.94 -15.02 0.94
CA ASP A 152 -20.37 -14.34 2.12
C ASP A 152 -20.25 -12.83 1.89
N ALA A 153 -19.73 -12.43 0.72
CA ALA A 153 -19.59 -11.02 0.37
C ALA A 153 -20.94 -10.30 0.35
N LEU A 154 -21.94 -10.88 -0.33
CA LEU A 154 -23.29 -10.29 -0.40
C LEU A 154 -23.95 -10.23 0.98
N HIS A 155 -23.81 -11.28 1.78
CA HIS A 155 -24.37 -11.34 3.12
C HIS A 155 -23.78 -10.26 4.04
N GLU A 156 -22.45 -10.17 4.12
CA GLU A 156 -21.78 -9.21 5.00
C GLU A 156 -22.01 -7.76 4.55
N LEU A 157 -21.99 -7.49 3.23
CA LEU A 157 -22.28 -6.16 2.70
C LEU A 157 -23.74 -5.75 2.93
N ALA A 158 -24.70 -6.66 2.75
CA ALA A 158 -26.11 -6.38 3.02
C ALA A 158 -26.35 -6.12 4.51
N LEU A 159 -25.69 -6.90 5.39
CA LEU A 159 -25.77 -6.73 6.83
C LEU A 159 -25.24 -5.37 7.28
N GLU A 160 -24.08 -4.95 6.77
CA GLU A 160 -23.51 -3.64 7.07
C GLU A 160 -24.34 -2.49 6.47
N ALA A 161 -24.87 -2.65 5.26
CA ALA A 161 -25.79 -1.68 4.67
C ALA A 161 -27.08 -1.52 5.50
N ALA A 162 -27.59 -2.59 6.11
CA ALA A 162 -28.74 -2.54 7.00
C ALA A 162 -28.40 -1.81 8.32
N ARG A 163 -27.22 -2.07 8.90
CA ARG A 163 -26.73 -1.39 10.12
C ARG A 163 -26.53 0.12 9.91
N ALA A 164 -26.09 0.52 8.72
CA ALA A 164 -25.88 1.92 8.36
C ALA A 164 -27.18 2.69 8.11
N ARG A 165 -28.36 2.04 8.11
CA ARG A 165 -29.67 2.69 7.98
C ARG A 165 -30.31 2.83 9.37
N PRO A 166 -30.15 3.96 10.08
CA PRO A 166 -30.73 4.12 11.41
C PRO A 166 -32.28 4.18 11.41
N ASP A 167 -32.95 4.51 10.30
CA ASP A 167 -34.36 4.96 10.34
C ASP A 167 -35.36 4.25 9.41
N ALA A 168 -35.00 3.14 8.75
CA ALA A 168 -35.96 2.42 7.90
C ALA A 168 -37.01 1.62 8.71
N GLY A 169 -36.80 1.43 10.01
CA GLY A 169 -37.73 0.77 10.93
C GLY A 169 -38.54 1.72 11.82
N SER A 170 -38.35 3.04 11.73
CA SER A 170 -39.21 4.02 12.39
C SER A 170 -40.40 4.33 11.49
N PRO A 171 -41.65 4.41 12.01
CA PRO A 171 -42.83 4.73 11.20
C PRO A 171 -42.71 6.07 10.46
N ALA A 172 -41.79 6.96 10.87
CA ALA A 172 -41.49 8.21 10.19
C ALA A 172 -40.70 8.06 8.86
N GLY A 173 -39.89 7.00 8.72
CA GLY A 173 -39.10 6.74 7.50
C GLY A 173 -39.94 6.21 6.35
N ALA A 174 -40.94 5.38 6.65
CA ALA A 174 -41.90 4.86 5.68
C ALA A 174 -42.77 5.97 5.06
N LEU A 175 -43.11 7.00 5.85
CA LEU A 175 -43.90 8.15 5.39
C LEU A 175 -43.11 9.06 4.41
N ARG A 176 -41.78 9.09 4.48
CA ARG A 176 -40.96 9.88 3.54
C ARG A 176 -40.87 9.27 2.14
N LEU A 177 -40.86 7.94 2.03
CA LEU A 177 -40.84 7.26 0.73
C LEU A 177 -42.21 7.34 0.05
N ALA A 178 -43.30 7.14 0.79
CA ALA A 178 -44.65 7.31 0.26
C ALA A 178 -44.94 8.75 -0.23
N SER A 179 -44.34 9.76 0.40
CA SER A 179 -44.53 11.17 0.00
C SER A 179 -43.76 11.58 -1.27
N LEU A 180 -42.83 10.74 -1.76
CA LEU A 180 -42.06 10.99 -2.97
C LEU A 180 -42.63 10.26 -4.20
N GLU A 181 -43.54 9.30 -3.99
CA GLU A 181 -44.19 8.54 -5.06
C GLU A 181 -45.51 9.20 -5.54
N ASP A 182 -46.00 10.22 -4.83
CA ASP A 182 -47.22 10.97 -5.14
C ASP A 182 -46.98 12.41 -5.69
N ALA A 183 -45.76 12.73 -6.14
CA ALA A 183 -45.41 14.03 -6.74
C ALA A 183 -44.90 13.87 -8.18
#